data_AF-A0A0N5B9B4-F1
#
_entry.id   AF-A0A0N5B9B4-F1
#
_cell.length_a   1.000
_cell.length_b   1.000
_cell.length_c   1.000
_cell.angle_alpha   90.00
_cell.angle_beta   90.00
_cell.angle_gamma   90.00
#
_symmetry.space_group_name_H-M   'P 1'
#
loop_
_entity.id
_entity.type
_entity.pdbx_description
1 polymer ?
#
loop_
_entity_poly.entity_id
_entity_poly.type
_entity_poly.pdbx_seq_one_letter_code
_entity_poly.pdbx_strand_id
1 'polypeptide(L)'
;MFPSNRIEFDLTYFEWYSIAYIKSDIGNKIFTDIQNQIVLLTLGIAFILYLLIFLRIIFLRLLSSNSIIIPEDVKFLLYAILNFFSIVFLEIAWSKLSFYFSYSDGLIIVPQILYIFVSGSNTIFTFCFVSQVRKNIIHSIKLKKKTTITKIRIIKC
;
A
#
# COMPACT_ATOMS: atom_id res chain seq x y z
N MET A 1 -26.30 15.49 18.36
CA MET A 1 -25.06 16.24 18.10
C MET A 1 -24.16 15.35 17.26
N PHE A 2 -23.93 15.71 15.99
CA PHE A 2 -23.06 14.93 15.10
C PHE A 2 -21.59 15.26 15.41
N PRO A 3 -20.65 14.30 15.25
CA PRO A 3 -19.24 14.54 15.51
C PRO A 3 -18.70 15.63 14.56
N SER A 4 -17.99 16.60 15.14
CA SER A 4 -17.43 17.77 14.43
C SER A 4 -16.36 17.39 13.40
N ASN A 5 -15.68 16.25 13.57
CA ASN A 5 -14.60 15.78 12.71
C ASN A 5 -15.06 14.73 11.70
N ARG A 6 -16.33 14.74 11.29
CA ARG A 6 -16.85 13.79 10.29
C ARG A 6 -16.19 14.03 8.94
N ILE A 7 -15.75 12.94 8.31
CA ILE A 7 -15.11 12.92 7.00
C ILE A 7 -16.20 12.90 5.94
N GLU A 8 -16.14 13.80 4.97
CA GLU A 8 -17.01 13.88 3.81
C GLU A 8 -16.16 13.78 2.53
N PHE A 9 -16.70 13.12 1.53
CA PHE A 9 -16.05 13.02 0.22
C PHE A 9 -16.37 14.27 -0.58
N ASP A 10 -15.34 15.03 -0.95
CA ASP A 10 -15.49 16.19 -1.82
C ASP A 10 -15.46 15.74 -3.28
N LEU A 11 -16.58 15.93 -3.98
CA LEU A 11 -16.72 15.58 -5.39
C LEU A 11 -15.93 16.52 -6.33
N THR A 12 -15.49 17.66 -5.83
CA THR A 12 -14.71 18.66 -6.58
C THR A 12 -13.26 18.24 -6.70
N TYR A 13 -12.69 17.76 -5.58
CA TYR A 13 -11.29 17.36 -5.49
C TYR A 13 -11.09 15.84 -5.48
N PHE A 14 -12.18 15.06 -5.48
CA PHE A 14 -12.18 13.60 -5.32
C PHE A 14 -11.41 13.12 -4.09
N GLU A 15 -11.47 13.88 -3.00
CA GLU A 15 -10.68 13.65 -1.79
C GLU A 15 -11.56 13.59 -0.54
N TRP A 16 -11.06 12.92 0.50
CA TRP A 16 -11.77 12.76 1.77
C TRP A 16 -11.27 13.81 2.77
N TYR A 17 -12.14 14.74 3.18
CA TYR A 17 -11.79 15.79 4.13
C TYR A 17 -12.74 15.81 5.33
N SER A 18 -12.25 16.24 6.49
CA SER A 18 -13.14 16.51 7.62
C SER A 18 -13.86 17.85 7.43
N ILE A 19 -15.16 17.88 7.72
CA ILE A 19 -16.03 19.06 7.50
C ILE A 19 -15.60 20.29 8.32
N ALA A 20 -14.92 20.08 9.44
CA ALA A 20 -14.31 21.17 10.21
C ALA A 20 -13.23 21.93 9.42
N TYR A 21 -12.58 21.27 8.45
CA TYR A 21 -11.49 21.83 7.65
C TYR A 21 -11.97 22.58 6.41
N ILE A 22 -13.05 22.10 5.77
CA ILE A 22 -13.66 22.76 4.59
C ILE A 22 -14.10 24.20 4.92
N LYS A 23 -14.55 24.44 6.15
CA LYS A 23 -15.04 25.75 6.58
C LYS A 23 -13.94 26.80 6.86
N SER A 24 -12.67 26.41 7.00
CA SER A 24 -11.62 27.36 7.42
C SER A 24 -10.68 27.84 6.31
N ASP A 25 -10.68 27.21 5.14
CA ASP A 25 -9.89 27.49 3.90
C ASP A 25 -8.35 27.55 4.08
N ILE A 26 -7.86 28.19 5.15
CA ILE A 26 -6.51 28.22 5.69
C ILE A 26 -6.03 26.84 6.16
N GLY A 27 -6.95 26.00 6.66
CA GLY A 27 -6.61 24.68 7.19
C GLY A 27 -6.12 23.69 6.13
N ASN A 28 -6.51 23.89 4.86
CA ASN A 28 -6.22 22.91 3.81
C ASN A 28 -4.73 22.91 3.44
N LYS A 29 -4.14 24.09 3.23
CA LYS A 29 -2.74 24.22 2.78
C LYS A 29 -1.73 23.72 3.81
N ILE A 30 -1.90 24.13 5.08
CA ILE A 30 -1.02 23.71 6.18
C ILE A 30 -1.11 22.19 6.41
N PHE A 31 -2.32 21.64 6.31
CA PHE A 31 -2.52 20.20 6.47
C PHE A 31 -1.86 19.40 5.35
N THR A 32 -2.03 19.80 4.08
CA THR A 32 -1.39 19.14 2.94
C THR A 32 0.13 19.17 3.06
N ASP A 33 0.70 20.30 3.50
CA ASP A 33 2.15 20.42 3.69
C ASP A 33 2.66 19.49 4.81
N ILE A 34 1.97 19.44 5.95
CA ILE A 34 2.32 18.55 7.07
C ILE A 34 2.19 17.08 6.65
N GLN A 35 1.11 16.73 5.95
CA GLN A 35 0.88 15.36 5.47
C GLN A 35 2.00 14.92 4.52
N ASN A 36 2.37 15.75 3.54
CA ASN A 36 3.43 15.44 2.59
C ASN A 36 4.79 15.25 3.30
N GLN A 37 5.10 16.08 4.31
CA GLN A 37 6.31 15.92 5.11
C GLN A 37 6.34 14.60 5.89
N ILE A 38 5.21 14.20 6.49
CA ILE A 38 5.10 12.91 7.19
C ILE A 38 5.29 11.75 6.21
N VAL A 39 4.69 11.83 5.03
CA VAL A 39 4.81 10.77 4.02
C VAL A 39 6.26 10.65 3.53
N LEU A 40 6.92 11.77 3.21
CA LEU A 40 8.32 11.80 2.80
C LEU A 40 9.26 11.25 3.88
N LEU A 41 9.05 11.64 5.15
CA LEU A 41 9.84 11.13 6.28
C LEU A 41 9.66 9.61 6.43
N THR A 42 8.42 9.13 6.34
CA THR A 42 8.09 7.71 6.40
C THR A 42 8.74 6.93 5.26
N LEU A 43 8.72 7.50 4.04
CA LEU A 43 9.35 6.92 2.85
C LEU A 43 10.87 6.84 3.00
N GLY A 44 11.48 7.87 3.59
CA GLY A 44 12.91 7.90 3.92
C GLY A 44 13.31 6.82 4.92
N ILE A 45 12.53 6.65 6.00
CA ILE A 45 12.76 5.57 6.97
C ILE A 45 12.62 4.20 6.29
N ALA A 46 11.58 4.01 5.47
CA ALA A 46 11.38 2.76 4.74
C ALA A 46 12.56 2.46 3.80
N PHE A 47 13.08 3.46 3.11
CA PHE A 47 14.25 3.32 2.24
C PHE A 47 15.49 2.85 3.02
N ILE A 48 15.77 3.46 4.18
CA ILE A 48 16.90 3.06 5.03
C ILE A 48 16.74 1.61 5.49
N LEU A 49 15.54 1.23 5.94
CA LEU A 49 15.26 -0.15 6.36
C LEU A 49 15.46 -1.14 5.22
N TYR A 50 14.99 -0.83 4.01
CA TYR A 50 15.21 -1.67 2.83
C TYR A 50 16.69 -1.82 2.48
N LEU A 51 17.46 -0.73 2.57
CA LEU A 51 18.90 -0.76 2.33
C LEU A 51 19.61 -1.62 3.39
N LEU A 52 19.24 -1.51 4.66
CA LEU A 52 19.78 -2.35 5.74
C LEU A 52 19.45 -3.83 5.53
N ILE A 53 18.23 -4.17 5.12
CA ILE A 53 17.83 -5.54 4.80
C ILE A 53 18.67 -6.07 3.64
N PHE A 54 18.85 -5.28 2.58
CA PHE A 54 19.67 -5.65 1.43
C PHE A 54 21.14 -5.89 1.81
N LEU A 55 21.76 -4.96 2.55
CA LEU A 55 23.13 -5.12 3.03
C LEU A 55 23.26 -6.35 3.93
N ARG A 56 22.30 -6.59 4.82
CA ARG A 56 22.29 -7.75 5.71
C ARG A 56 22.24 -9.06 4.93
N ILE A 57 21.41 -9.14 3.88
CA ILE A 57 21.35 -10.31 2.99
C ILE A 57 22.71 -10.55 2.32
N ILE A 58 23.32 -9.50 1.76
CA ILE A 58 24.65 -9.59 1.14
C ILE A 58 25.71 -10.06 2.15
N PHE A 59 25.73 -9.48 3.35
CA PHE A 59 26.72 -9.78 4.38
C PHE A 59 26.60 -11.22 4.89
N LEU A 60 25.38 -11.69 5.17
CA LEU A 60 25.11 -13.09 5.54
C LEU A 60 25.59 -14.08 4.47
N ARG A 61 25.51 -13.69 3.20
CA ARG A 61 25.95 -14.51 2.06
C ARG A 61 27.47 -14.46 1.86
N LEU A 62 28.12 -13.31 2.03
CA LEU A 62 29.59 -13.21 2.03
C LEU A 62 30.23 -14.07 3.12
N LEU A 63 29.56 -14.19 4.28
CA LEU A 63 30.02 -15.04 5.38
C LEU A 63 29.78 -16.54 5.13
N SER A 64 28.79 -16.89 4.31
CA SER A 64 28.45 -18.28 3.97
C SER A 64 29.15 -18.68 2.66
N SER A 65 30.17 -19.53 2.74
CA SER A 65 31.00 -20.05 1.63
C SER A 65 30.24 -20.61 0.41
N ASN A 66 28.92 -20.78 0.48
CA ASN A 66 28.05 -21.20 -0.62
C ASN A 66 27.47 -19.97 -1.34
N SER A 67 28.21 -19.47 -2.33
CA SER A 67 27.95 -18.23 -3.11
C SER A 67 26.75 -18.29 -4.08
N ILE A 68 25.91 -19.31 -4.02
CA ILE A 68 24.75 -19.42 -4.91
C ILE A 68 23.62 -18.57 -4.35
N ILE A 69 23.39 -17.41 -4.97
CA ILE A 69 22.22 -16.57 -4.71
C ILE A 69 20.96 -17.43 -4.90
N ILE A 70 20.24 -17.68 -3.81
CA ILE A 70 18.99 -18.41 -3.88
C ILE A 70 17.98 -17.53 -4.62
N PRO A 71 17.33 -18.03 -5.68
CA PRO A 71 16.37 -17.24 -6.46
C PRO A 71 15.20 -16.71 -5.63
N GLU A 72 14.95 -17.26 -4.44
CA GLU A 72 13.94 -16.80 -3.49
C GLU A 72 14.30 -15.46 -2.84
N ASP A 73 15.58 -15.22 -2.51
CA ASP A 73 16.03 -13.96 -1.93
C ASP A 73 15.94 -12.82 -2.95
N VAL A 74 16.31 -13.11 -4.21
CA VAL A 74 16.20 -12.14 -5.31
C VAL A 74 14.75 -11.81 -5.59
N LYS A 75 13.85 -12.79 -5.55
CA LYS A 75 12.40 -12.57 -5.68
C LYS A 75 11.86 -11.67 -4.56
N PHE A 76 12.29 -11.89 -3.32
CA PHE A 76 11.90 -11.06 -2.19
C PHE A 76 12.42 -9.63 -2.32
N LEU A 77 13.69 -9.47 -2.73
CA LEU A 77 14.29 -8.16 -2.94
C LEU A 77 13.61 -7.41 -4.10
N LEU A 78 13.37 -8.08 -5.22
CA LEU A 78 12.68 -7.50 -6.37
C LEU A 78 11.28 -7.04 -5.99
N TYR A 79 10.55 -7.84 -5.21
CA TYR A 79 9.25 -7.47 -4.66
C TYR A 79 9.32 -6.19 -3.82
N ALA A 80 10.26 -6.12 -2.87
CA ALA A 80 10.47 -4.95 -2.03
C ALA A 80 10.78 -3.69 -2.85
N ILE A 81 11.67 -3.82 -3.83
CA ILE A 81 12.05 -2.75 -4.76
C ILE A 81 10.84 -2.26 -5.55
N LEU A 82 10.10 -3.17 -6.20
CA LEU A 82 8.92 -2.81 -7.01
C LEU A 82 7.84 -2.12 -6.17
N ASN A 83 7.59 -2.60 -4.95
CA ASN A 83 6.60 -2.04 -4.05
C ASN A 83 7.02 -0.63 -3.57
N PHE A 84 8.29 -0.47 -3.19
CA PHE A 84 8.86 0.82 -2.82
C PHE A 84 8.78 1.83 -3.96
N PHE A 85 9.24 1.46 -5.17
CA PHE A 85 9.20 2.34 -6.34
C PHE A 85 7.77 2.71 -6.74
N SER A 86 6.81 1.80 -6.61
CA SER A 86 5.40 2.08 -6.91
C SER A 86 4.82 3.14 -5.96
N ILE A 87 5.17 3.09 -4.67
CA ILE A 87 4.75 4.09 -3.68
C ILE A 87 5.46 5.44 -3.92
N VAL A 88 6.76 5.43 -4.20
CA VAL A 88 7.52 6.66 -4.52
C VAL A 88 6.93 7.34 -5.76
N PHE A 89 6.62 6.57 -6.81
CA PHE A 89 6.01 7.07 -8.03
C PHE A 89 4.65 7.72 -7.75
N LEU A 90 3.82 7.06 -6.93
CA LEU A 90 2.53 7.59 -6.51
C LEU A 90 2.68 8.91 -5.75
N GLU A 91 3.64 8.98 -4.83
CA GLU A 91 3.86 10.18 -4.02
C GLU A 91 4.37 11.36 -4.86
N ILE A 92 5.25 11.10 -5.82
CA ILE A 92 5.71 12.12 -6.78
C ILE A 92 4.53 12.60 -7.65
N ALA A 93 3.69 11.67 -8.11
CA ALA A 93 2.49 12.01 -8.87
C ALA A 93 1.52 12.85 -8.01
N TRP A 94 1.37 12.53 -6.73
CA TRP A 94 0.52 13.29 -5.82
C TRP A 94 1.10 14.67 -5.49
N SER A 95 2.40 14.79 -5.26
CA SER A 95 3.03 16.05 -4.85
C SER A 95 3.22 17.02 -6.02
N LYS A 96 3.69 16.56 -7.18
CA LYS A 96 4.02 17.44 -8.32
C LYS A 96 2.92 17.52 -9.36
N LEU A 97 2.20 16.43 -9.59
CA LEU A 97 1.20 16.35 -10.66
C LEU A 97 -0.16 16.87 -10.19
N SER A 98 -0.48 16.83 -8.89
CA SER A 98 -1.71 17.43 -8.35
C SER A 98 -1.83 18.91 -8.69
N PHE A 99 -0.75 19.70 -8.58
CA PHE A 99 -0.76 21.13 -8.93
C PHE A 99 -1.10 21.35 -10.42
N TYR A 100 -0.57 20.51 -11.31
CA TYR A 100 -0.85 20.57 -12.75
C TYR A 100 -2.27 20.09 -13.08
N PHE A 101 -2.76 19.09 -12.35
CA PHE A 101 -4.08 18.50 -12.59
C PHE A 101 -5.23 19.31 -12.00
N SER A 102 -5.01 20.06 -10.91
CA SER A 102 -5.99 21.00 -10.36
C SER A 102 -6.32 22.15 -11.31
N TYR A 103 -5.48 22.42 -12.31
CA TYR A 103 -5.74 23.45 -13.33
C TYR A 103 -6.57 22.96 -14.52
N SER A 104 -6.88 21.66 -14.59
CA SER A 104 -7.65 21.05 -15.67
C SER A 104 -8.79 20.22 -15.09
N ASP A 105 -10.03 20.68 -15.29
CA ASP A 105 -11.26 20.17 -14.66
C ASP A 105 -11.52 18.65 -14.81
N GLY A 106 -10.78 17.94 -15.67
CA GLY A 106 -10.89 16.49 -15.86
C GLY A 106 -9.73 15.66 -15.29
N LEU A 107 -8.60 16.26 -14.91
CA LEU A 107 -7.38 15.51 -14.54
C LEU A 107 -7.23 15.25 -13.04
N ILE A 108 -8.07 15.88 -12.22
CA ILE A 108 -8.08 15.74 -10.75
C ILE A 108 -8.34 14.28 -10.31
N ILE A 109 -9.00 13.47 -11.13
CA ILE A 109 -9.27 12.05 -10.84
C ILE A 109 -8.05 11.13 -11.09
N VAL A 110 -7.04 11.59 -11.85
CA VAL A 110 -5.90 10.77 -12.27
C VAL A 110 -5.06 10.27 -11.08
N PRO A 111 -4.70 11.10 -10.07
CA PRO A 111 -4.02 10.64 -8.87
C PRO A 111 -4.79 9.54 -8.10
N GLN A 112 -6.13 9.63 -8.07
CA GLN A 112 -6.97 8.63 -7.40
C GLN A 112 -6.95 7.28 -8.13
N ILE A 113 -7.03 7.31 -9.46
CA ILE A 113 -6.91 6.09 -10.29
C ILE A 113 -5.53 5.46 -10.11
N LEU A 114 -4.48 6.28 -10.10
CA LEU A 114 -3.11 5.83 -9.84
C LEU A 114 -2.97 5.19 -8.45
N TYR A 115 -3.58 5.79 -7.42
CA TYR A 115 -3.59 5.23 -6.07
C TYR A 115 -4.21 3.83 -6.04
N ILE A 116 -5.38 3.66 -6.66
CA ILE A 116 -6.06 2.35 -6.76
C ILE A 116 -5.18 1.34 -7.49
N PHE A 117 -4.58 1.76 -8.61
CA PHE A 117 -3.71 0.91 -9.41
C PHE A 117 -2.46 0.47 -8.64
N VAL A 118 -1.79 1.38 -7.94
CA VAL A 118 -0.60 1.08 -7.12
C VAL A 118 -0.96 0.17 -5.95
N SER A 119 -2.05 0.44 -5.25
CA SER A 119 -2.54 -0.40 -4.14
C SER A 119 -2.89 -1.82 -4.61
N GLY A 120 -3.60 -1.94 -5.74
CA GLY A 120 -3.91 -3.21 -6.37
C GLY A 120 -2.65 -3.97 -6.79
N SER A 121 -1.71 -3.28 -7.45
CA SER A 121 -0.44 -3.85 -7.90
C SER A 121 0.39 -4.36 -6.73
N ASN A 122 0.51 -3.57 -5.65
CA ASN A 122 1.23 -3.97 -4.44
C ASN A 122 0.62 -5.21 -3.78
N THR A 123 -0.71 -5.32 -3.79
CA THR A 123 -1.41 -6.52 -3.29
C THR A 123 -1.13 -7.75 -4.16
N ILE A 124 -1.17 -7.58 -5.50
CA ILE A 124 -0.84 -8.64 -6.46
C ILE A 124 0.62 -9.08 -6.30
N PHE A 125 1.55 -8.13 -6.18
CA PHE A 125 2.96 -8.42 -5.95
C PHE A 125 3.16 -9.19 -4.64
N THR A 126 2.48 -8.79 -3.57
CA THR A 126 2.53 -9.52 -2.28
C THR A 126 2.07 -10.96 -2.47
N PHE A 127 0.97 -11.17 -3.18
CA PHE A 127 0.46 -12.50 -3.46
C PHE A 127 1.42 -13.33 -4.33
N CYS A 128 1.99 -12.75 -5.39
CA CYS A 128 2.85 -13.47 -6.33
C CYS A 128 4.23 -13.84 -5.72
N PHE A 129 4.85 -12.90 -5.01
CA PHE A 129 6.24 -13.04 -4.56
C PHE A 129 6.36 -13.63 -3.14
N VAL A 130 5.36 -13.46 -2.27
CA VAL A 130 5.43 -13.99 -0.90
C VAL A 130 4.82 -15.39 -0.83
N SER A 131 5.66 -16.41 -0.97
CA SER A 131 5.25 -17.83 -0.96
C SER A 131 4.49 -18.22 0.31
N GLN A 132 4.86 -17.65 1.46
CA GLN A 132 4.22 -17.89 2.76
C GLN A 132 2.77 -17.37 2.79
N VAL A 133 2.52 -16.21 2.18
CA VAL A 133 1.17 -15.62 2.07
C VAL A 133 0.27 -16.54 1.24
N ARG A 134 0.75 -17.02 0.08
CA ARG A 134 0.00 -17.99 -0.73
C ARG A 134 -0.31 -19.27 0.04
N LYS A 135 0.69 -19.83 0.74
CA LYS A 135 0.49 -21.06 1.54
C LYS A 135 -0.57 -20.86 2.62
N ASN A 136 -0.53 -19.74 3.35
CA ASN A 136 -1.51 -19.41 4.38
C ASN A 136 -2.92 -19.20 3.80
N ILE A 137 -3.05 -18.49 2.68
CA ILE A 137 -4.35 -18.28 2.01
C ILE A 137 -4.94 -19.61 1.53
N ILE A 138 -4.14 -20.45 0.86
CA ILE A 138 -4.57 -21.77 0.38
C ILE A 138 -4.96 -22.68 1.56
N HIS A 139 -4.21 -22.62 2.66
CA HIS A 139 -4.53 -23.37 3.87
C HIS A 139 -5.88 -22.93 4.46
N SER A 140 -6.10 -21.63 4.61
CA SER A 140 -7.37 -21.07 5.11
C SER A 140 -8.57 -21.42 4.22
N ILE A 141 -8.40 -21.41 2.90
CA ILE A 141 -9.44 -21.83 1.95
C ILE A 141 -9.73 -23.33 2.09
N LYS A 142 -8.69 -24.17 2.17
CA LYS A 142 -8.84 -25.63 2.38
C LYS A 142 -9.50 -25.96 3.71
N LEU A 143 -9.20 -25.22 4.78
CA LEU A 143 -9.83 -25.39 6.08
C LEU A 143 -11.33 -25.06 6.02
N LYS A 144 -11.69 -23.91 5.41
CA LYS A 144 -13.10 -23.54 5.20
C LYS A 144 -13.87 -24.61 4.43
N LYS A 145 -13.27 -25.20 3.40
CA LYS A 145 -13.89 -26.26 2.58
C LYS A 145 -14.14 -27.55 3.36
N LYS A 146 -13.31 -27.87 4.37
CA LYS A 146 -13.54 -29.02 5.27
C LYS A 146 -14.69 -28.75 6.26
N THR A 147 -14.81 -27.54 6.77
CA THR A 147 -15.86 -27.19 7.75
C THR A 147 -17.26 -27.12 7.14
N THR A 148 -17.38 -26.83 5.85
CA THR A 148 -18.70 -26.79 5.16
C THR A 148 -19.28 -28.18 4.86
N ILE A 149 -18.47 -29.25 4.89
CA ILE A 149 -18.91 -30.61 4.53
C ILE A 149 -19.46 -31.36 5.76
N THR A 150 -19.24 -30.87 6.98
CA THR A 150 -19.72 -31.48 8.21
C THR A 150 -20.89 -30.70 8.82
N LYS A 151 -22.12 -31.03 8.38
CA LYS A 151 -23.37 -31.13 9.17
C LYS A 151 -24.61 -30.78 8.33
N ILE A 152 -25.15 -31.78 7.64
CA ILE A 152 -26.61 -31.98 7.59
C ILE A 152 -26.83 -33.45 7.93
N ARG A 153 -26.91 -33.76 9.23
CA ARG A 153 -27.47 -35.03 9.70
C ARG A 153 -28.98 -34.83 9.69
N ILE A 154 -29.66 -35.34 8.66
CA ILE A 154 -31.12 -35.44 8.65
C ILE A 154 -31.50 -36.44 9.75
N ILE A 155 -32.10 -35.95 10.83
CA ILE A 155 -32.75 -36.80 11.83
C ILE A 155 -34.12 -37.14 11.24
N LYS A 156 -34.34 -38.41 10.90
CA LYS A 156 -35.67 -38.92 10.55
C LYS A 156 -36.45 -39.10 11.87
N CYS A 157 -37.56 -38.38 12.01
CA CYS A 157 -38.64 -38.77 12.94
C CYS A 157 -39.42 -39.94 12.36
#